data_AF-Q0V4L0-F1
#
_entry.id   AF-Q0V4L0-F1
#
_cell.length_a   1.000
_cell.length_b   1.000
_cell.length_c   1.000
_cell.angle_alpha   90.00
_cell.angle_beta   90.00
_cell.angle_gamma   90.00
#
_symmetry.space_group_name_H-M   'P 1'
#
loop_
_entity.id
_entity.type
_entity.pdbx_description
1 polymer ?
#
loop_
_entity_poly.entity_id
_entity_poly.type
_entity_poly.pdbx_seq_one_letter_code
_entity_poly.pdbx_strand_id
1 'polypeptide(L)'
;METAFEVTALRSRLSRKHRRYDVAELPWALVRSALVQQLSLTEEVLGKVDAEVDPEELEEYFVIERDSGEPDGQGRLTYQAELREISPELDEQLTAFLKAIRKSKPEVVADKRKRVESCKAAITQALMTKLGQYPTSIEEDKELLKKQDLAKRHRMAIEVRLGEKTLLQEAVVLMQGSGTTSEEANGERATKRTRTSA
;
A
#
# COMPACT_ATOMS: atom_id res chain seq x y z
N MET A 1 -14.45 36.11 18.89
CA MET A 1 -15.46 35.14 18.39
C MET A 1 -15.10 34.83 16.94
N GLU A 2 -13.97 34.16 16.77
CA GLU A 2 -13.25 34.05 15.50
C GLU A 2 -12.50 32.72 15.61
N THR A 3 -12.97 31.65 14.94
CA THR A 3 -12.31 30.31 14.86
C THR A 3 -13.18 29.24 14.17
N ALA A 4 -14.45 29.49 13.85
CA ALA A 4 -15.30 28.48 13.17
C ALA A 4 -15.31 28.59 11.63
N PHE A 5 -14.95 29.74 11.06
CA PHE A 5 -15.08 30.00 9.62
C PHE A 5 -13.89 29.53 8.77
N GLU A 6 -12.66 29.52 9.31
CA GLU A 6 -11.46 29.09 8.57
C GLU A 6 -11.36 27.57 8.37
N VAL A 7 -11.79 26.78 9.36
CA VAL A 7 -11.79 25.31 9.26
C VAL A 7 -12.80 24.81 8.21
N THR A 8 -13.87 25.58 7.98
CA THR A 8 -14.91 25.24 7.00
C THR A 8 -14.49 25.57 5.55
N ALA A 9 -13.60 26.55 5.37
CA ALA A 9 -13.07 26.97 4.07
C ALA A 9 -11.95 26.04 3.55
N LEU A 10 -11.12 25.52 4.45
CA LEU A 10 -10.08 24.51 4.12
C LEU A 10 -10.69 23.20 3.58
N ARG A 11 -11.85 22.79 4.10
CA ARG A 11 -12.54 21.55 3.71
C ARG A 11 -13.25 21.59 2.35
N SER A 12 -13.54 22.77 1.79
CA SER A 12 -14.12 22.89 0.42
C SER A 12 -13.08 22.89 -0.71
N ARG A 13 -11.78 23.02 -0.41
CA ARG A 13 -10.71 22.96 -1.42
C ARG A 13 -10.13 21.56 -1.63
N LEU A 14 -10.64 20.56 -0.91
CA LEU A 14 -10.17 19.17 -0.93
C LEU A 14 -10.56 18.36 -2.20
N SER A 15 -11.55 18.80 -2.95
CA SER A 15 -12.27 17.99 -3.97
C SER A 15 -11.49 17.60 -5.25
N ARG A 16 -10.42 18.32 -5.64
CA ARG A 16 -9.58 17.94 -6.81
C ARG A 16 -8.08 18.11 -6.61
N LYS A 17 -7.66 19.13 -5.83
CA LYS A 17 -6.25 19.43 -5.58
C LYS A 17 -5.58 18.48 -4.58
N HIS A 18 -6.35 17.67 -3.86
CA HIS A 18 -5.84 16.80 -2.79
C HIS A 18 -5.84 15.31 -3.15
N ARG A 19 -6.21 14.94 -4.38
CA ARG A 19 -6.08 13.55 -4.86
C ARG A 19 -4.66 13.00 -4.76
N ARG A 20 -3.67 13.88 -4.84
CA ARG A 20 -2.26 13.51 -4.64
C ARG A 20 -1.95 12.98 -3.22
N TYR A 21 -2.87 13.20 -2.27
CA TYR A 21 -2.80 12.78 -0.87
C TYR A 21 -3.91 11.78 -0.54
N ASP A 22 -4.52 11.12 -1.54
CA ASP A 22 -5.39 10.00 -1.24
C ASP A 22 -4.56 8.93 -0.52
N VAL A 23 -5.14 8.34 0.53
CA VAL A 23 -4.54 7.29 1.34
C VAL A 23 -5.50 6.12 1.38
N ALA A 24 -4.99 4.90 1.31
CA ALA A 24 -5.77 3.68 1.51
C ALA A 24 -5.05 2.75 2.48
N GLU A 25 -5.80 2.04 3.30
CA GLU A 25 -5.26 1.08 4.27
C GLU A 25 -5.45 -0.35 3.77
N LEU A 26 -4.39 -1.15 3.90
CA LEU A 26 -4.41 -2.59 3.64
C LEU A 26 -4.22 -3.36 4.96
N PRO A 27 -5.27 -3.99 5.50
CA PRO A 27 -5.17 -4.77 6.73
C PRO A 27 -4.26 -5.99 6.57
N TRP A 28 -3.36 -6.22 7.53
CA TRP A 28 -2.50 -7.40 7.55
C TRP A 28 -3.30 -8.70 7.52
N ALA A 29 -4.46 -8.73 8.20
CA ALA A 29 -5.34 -9.90 8.22
C ALA A 29 -5.75 -10.37 6.81
N LEU A 30 -5.99 -9.45 5.87
CA LEU A 30 -6.31 -9.81 4.48
C LEU A 30 -5.11 -10.39 3.75
N VAL A 31 -3.93 -9.80 3.93
CA VAL A 31 -2.68 -10.27 3.32
C VAL A 31 -2.31 -11.64 3.87
N ARG A 32 -2.32 -11.81 5.18
CA ARG A 32 -2.02 -13.07 5.88
C ARG A 32 -2.98 -14.17 5.42
N SER A 33 -4.29 -13.91 5.40
CA SER A 33 -5.28 -14.88 4.92
C SER A 33 -5.02 -15.28 3.47
N ALA A 34 -4.75 -14.32 2.59
CA ALA A 34 -4.45 -14.62 1.19
C ALA A 34 -3.15 -15.44 1.06
N LEU A 35 -2.11 -15.11 1.82
CA LEU A 35 -0.82 -15.82 1.78
C LEU A 35 -0.95 -17.26 2.28
N VAL A 36 -1.71 -17.48 3.35
CA VAL A 36 -2.02 -18.83 3.88
C VAL A 36 -2.70 -19.68 2.81
N GLN A 37 -3.65 -19.11 2.06
CA GLN A 37 -4.34 -19.77 0.96
C GLN A 37 -3.39 -20.06 -0.21
N GLN A 38 -2.60 -19.08 -0.66
CA GLN A 38 -1.64 -19.23 -1.77
C GLN A 38 -0.59 -20.32 -1.49
N LEU A 39 -0.13 -20.40 -0.24
CA LEU A 39 0.87 -21.38 0.19
C LEU A 39 0.28 -22.70 0.68
N SER A 40 -1.07 -22.83 0.70
CA SER A 40 -1.78 -24.01 1.20
C SER A 40 -1.28 -24.47 2.58
N LEU A 41 -1.11 -23.51 3.50
CA LEU A 41 -0.65 -23.80 4.86
C LEU A 41 -1.77 -24.43 5.68
N THR A 42 -1.41 -25.42 6.50
CA THR A 42 -2.35 -26.05 7.44
C THR A 42 -2.37 -25.28 8.77
N GLU A 43 -3.45 -25.43 9.53
CA GLU A 43 -3.59 -24.85 10.87
C GLU A 43 -2.42 -25.25 11.81
N GLU A 44 -1.89 -26.47 11.69
CA GLU A 44 -0.74 -26.91 12.47
C GLU A 44 0.52 -26.07 12.17
N VAL A 45 0.77 -25.77 10.89
CA VAL A 45 1.92 -24.93 10.50
C VAL A 45 1.68 -23.49 10.92
N LEU A 46 0.44 -23.01 10.79
CA LEU A 46 0.08 -21.65 11.18
C LEU A 46 0.27 -21.43 12.69
N GLY A 47 -0.13 -22.38 13.54
CA GLY A 47 0.10 -22.30 14.98
C GLY A 47 1.58 -22.24 15.36
N LYS A 48 2.47 -22.94 14.63
CA LYS A 48 3.93 -22.84 14.83
C LYS A 48 4.47 -21.48 14.38
N VAL A 49 3.96 -20.94 13.28
CA VAL A 49 4.33 -19.61 12.79
C VAL A 49 3.88 -18.53 13.77
N ASP A 50 2.66 -18.61 14.30
CA ASP A 50 2.11 -17.65 15.26
C ASP A 50 2.86 -17.67 16.60
N ALA A 51 3.43 -18.81 16.99
CA ALA A 51 4.27 -18.88 18.20
C ALA A 51 5.65 -18.23 18.03
N GLU A 52 6.10 -18.04 16.78
CA GLU A 52 7.41 -17.46 16.45
C GLU A 52 7.35 -15.96 16.14
N VAL A 53 6.14 -15.43 15.91
CA VAL A 53 5.92 -14.04 15.53
C VAL A 53 5.23 -13.33 16.69
N ASP A 54 5.85 -12.28 17.21
CA ASP A 54 5.25 -11.47 18.28
C ASP A 54 4.13 -10.60 17.69
N PRO A 55 2.87 -10.76 18.12
CA PRO A 55 1.78 -9.92 17.64
C PRO A 55 1.95 -8.44 17.97
N GLU A 56 2.72 -8.07 19.01
CA GLU A 56 2.97 -6.66 19.36
C GLU A 56 3.95 -5.98 18.40
N GLU A 57 4.76 -6.75 17.67
CA GLU A 57 5.69 -6.24 16.64
C GLU A 57 5.04 -6.18 15.25
N LEU A 58 3.80 -6.67 15.09
CA LEU A 58 3.13 -6.69 13.79
C LEU A 58 2.28 -5.45 13.59
N GLU A 59 2.45 -4.83 12.43
CA GLU A 59 1.55 -3.81 11.94
C GLU A 59 0.17 -4.43 11.62
N GLU A 60 -0.89 -3.80 12.12
CA GLU A 60 -2.26 -4.22 11.84
C GLU A 60 -2.72 -3.80 10.43
N TYR A 61 -2.20 -2.68 9.95
CA TYR A 61 -2.54 -2.07 8.67
C TYR A 61 -1.32 -1.43 8.01
N PHE A 62 -1.29 -1.47 6.68
CA PHE A 62 -0.27 -0.81 5.87
C PHE A 62 -0.89 0.35 5.11
N VAL A 63 -0.21 1.48 5.13
CA VAL A 63 -0.63 2.70 4.43
C VAL A 63 -0.15 2.65 2.99
N ILE A 64 -1.08 2.81 2.06
CA ILE A 64 -0.82 2.94 0.63
C ILE A 64 -1.05 4.41 0.28
N GLU A 65 -0.04 5.04 -0.29
CA GLU A 65 -0.09 6.43 -0.74
C GLU A 65 0.81 6.66 -1.97
N ARG A 66 0.55 7.74 -2.70
CA ARG A 66 1.36 8.12 -3.85
C ARG A 66 2.56 8.92 -3.39
N ASP A 67 3.73 8.60 -3.93
CA ASP A 67 4.91 9.46 -3.79
C ASP A 67 4.63 10.79 -4.50
N SER A 68 4.55 11.84 -3.70
CA SER A 68 4.28 13.20 -4.13
C SER A 68 5.53 14.00 -4.50
N GLY A 69 6.71 13.42 -4.31
CA GLY A 69 8.02 14.06 -4.43
C GLY A 69 8.26 15.13 -3.37
N GLU A 70 9.52 15.55 -3.25
CA GLU A 70 9.91 16.65 -2.36
C GLU A 70 9.46 18.01 -2.94
N PRO A 71 9.06 18.97 -2.08
CA PRO A 71 8.83 20.34 -2.49
C PRO A 71 10.11 20.97 -3.07
N ASP A 72 9.95 21.82 -4.08
CA ASP A 72 11.06 22.62 -4.59
C ASP A 72 11.51 23.69 -3.57
N GLY A 73 12.56 24.45 -3.89
CA GLY A 73 13.06 25.54 -3.04
C GLY A 73 12.05 26.68 -2.79
N GLN A 74 10.84 26.62 -3.36
CA GLN A 74 9.72 27.53 -3.11
C GLN A 74 8.56 26.84 -2.36
N GLY A 75 8.77 25.60 -1.89
CA GLY A 75 7.76 24.79 -1.21
C GLY A 75 6.66 24.27 -2.15
N ARG A 76 6.90 24.24 -3.46
CA ARG A 76 5.91 23.77 -4.46
C ARG A 76 6.18 22.33 -4.85
N LEU A 77 5.11 21.57 -4.95
CA LEU A 77 5.16 20.18 -5.39
C LEU A 77 4.96 20.14 -6.90
N THR A 78 6.07 19.98 -7.62
CA THR A 78 6.13 20.03 -9.09
C THR A 78 6.04 18.65 -9.73
N TYR A 79 6.25 17.59 -8.96
CA TYR A 79 6.18 16.20 -9.42
C TYR A 79 4.74 15.69 -9.48
N GLN A 80 4.49 14.87 -10.49
CA GLN A 80 3.26 14.08 -10.56
C GLN A 80 3.29 13.03 -9.46
N ALA A 81 2.20 12.93 -8.71
CA ALA A 81 2.07 11.93 -7.66
C ALA A 81 1.85 10.54 -8.27
N GLU A 82 2.69 9.58 -7.92
CA GLU A 82 2.67 8.22 -8.49
C GLU A 82 2.78 7.18 -7.38
N LEU A 83 2.02 6.09 -7.50
CA LEU A 83 2.17 4.95 -6.61
C LEU A 83 3.38 4.11 -7.06
N ARG A 84 4.48 4.19 -6.31
CA ARG A 84 5.75 3.50 -6.65
C ARG A 84 5.85 2.12 -6.00
N GLU A 85 5.31 1.97 -4.81
CA GLU A 85 5.34 0.76 -3.99
C GLU A 85 4.08 0.68 -3.13
N ILE A 86 3.84 -0.46 -2.47
CA ILE A 86 2.69 -0.64 -1.59
C ILE A 86 3.00 -0.08 -0.20
N SER A 87 4.00 -0.66 0.47
CA SER A 87 4.56 -0.21 1.75
C SER A 87 5.84 -1.00 2.03
N PRO A 88 6.96 -0.36 2.41
CA PRO A 88 8.17 -1.04 2.86
C PRO A 88 7.96 -1.93 4.09
N GLU A 89 7.13 -1.48 5.02
CA GLU A 89 6.81 -2.20 6.26
C GLU A 89 6.09 -3.53 5.96
N LEU A 90 5.26 -3.55 4.91
CA LEU A 90 4.62 -4.78 4.44
C LEU A 90 5.66 -5.80 3.96
N ASP A 91 6.68 -5.36 3.23
CA ASP A 91 7.75 -6.24 2.73
C ASP A 91 8.60 -6.81 3.89
N GLU A 92 8.85 -6.00 4.91
CA GLU A 92 9.53 -6.42 6.14
C GLU A 92 8.72 -7.48 6.91
N GLN A 93 7.43 -7.22 7.13
CA GLN A 93 6.52 -8.14 7.82
C GLN A 93 6.30 -9.44 7.05
N LEU A 94 6.15 -9.36 5.71
CA LEU A 94 6.12 -10.55 4.85
C LEU A 94 7.42 -11.35 4.95
N THR A 95 8.57 -10.68 4.99
CA THR A 95 9.87 -11.34 5.15
C THR A 95 9.98 -12.06 6.49
N ALA A 96 9.53 -11.44 7.58
CA ALA A 96 9.49 -12.05 8.91
C ALA A 96 8.56 -13.28 8.91
N PHE A 97 7.36 -13.15 8.36
CA PHE A 97 6.38 -14.23 8.27
C PHE A 97 6.90 -15.41 7.42
N LEU A 98 7.52 -15.15 6.28
CA LEU A 98 8.13 -16.17 5.44
C LEU A 98 9.31 -16.88 6.12
N LYS A 99 10.09 -16.18 6.96
CA LYS A 99 11.16 -16.81 7.77
C LYS A 99 10.57 -17.77 8.79
N ALA A 100 9.49 -17.40 9.47
CA ALA A 100 8.79 -18.28 10.39
C ALA A 100 8.20 -19.52 9.68
N ILE A 101 7.62 -19.34 8.48
CA ILE A 101 7.18 -20.47 7.63
C ILE A 101 8.38 -21.35 7.27
N ARG A 102 9.53 -20.78 6.89
CA ARG A 102 10.73 -21.55 6.52
C ARG A 102 11.23 -22.44 7.67
N LYS A 103 11.13 -21.98 8.92
CA LYS A 103 11.48 -22.77 10.11
C LYS A 103 10.55 -23.97 10.30
N SER A 104 9.25 -23.77 10.03
CA SER A 104 8.22 -24.79 10.26
C SER A 104 8.05 -25.77 9.10
N LYS A 105 8.14 -25.26 7.85
CA LYS A 105 7.83 -25.98 6.61
C LYS A 105 8.69 -25.45 5.43
N PRO A 106 10.00 -25.75 5.40
CA PRO A 106 10.95 -25.14 4.46
C PRO A 106 10.64 -25.41 2.99
N GLU A 107 9.99 -26.54 2.67
CA GLU A 107 9.66 -26.96 1.32
C GLU A 107 8.68 -26.02 0.61
N VAL A 108 7.82 -25.33 1.37
CA VAL A 108 6.82 -24.39 0.82
C VAL A 108 7.46 -23.09 0.32
N VAL A 109 8.61 -22.71 0.90
CA VAL A 109 9.30 -21.43 0.63
C VAL A 109 10.71 -21.61 0.07
N ALA A 110 11.05 -22.84 -0.35
CA ALA A 110 12.36 -23.19 -0.89
C ALA A 110 12.67 -22.46 -2.21
N ASP A 111 11.68 -22.42 -3.11
CA ASP A 111 11.79 -21.77 -4.42
C ASP A 111 11.60 -20.25 -4.27
N LYS A 112 12.66 -19.48 -4.55
CA LYS A 112 12.64 -18.02 -4.48
C LYS A 112 11.61 -17.41 -5.43
N ARG A 113 11.50 -17.93 -6.67
CA ARG A 113 10.62 -17.37 -7.69
C ARG A 113 9.16 -17.62 -7.32
N LYS A 114 8.80 -18.85 -6.98
CA LYS A 114 7.44 -19.19 -6.55
C LYS A 114 7.03 -18.43 -5.30
N ARG A 115 7.95 -18.23 -4.35
CA ARG A 115 7.70 -17.44 -3.14
C ARG A 115 7.35 -15.99 -3.47
N VAL A 116 8.14 -15.34 -4.32
CA VAL A 116 7.87 -13.95 -4.76
C VAL A 116 6.53 -13.88 -5.48
N GLU A 117 6.25 -14.82 -6.38
CA GLU A 117 4.97 -14.90 -7.09
C GLU A 117 3.78 -15.10 -6.14
N SER A 118 3.92 -15.98 -5.14
CA SER A 118 2.89 -16.22 -4.12
C SER A 118 2.63 -14.98 -3.26
N CYS A 119 3.68 -14.23 -2.89
CA CYS A 119 3.52 -12.96 -2.17
C CYS A 119 2.80 -11.93 -3.03
N LYS A 120 3.21 -11.76 -4.30
CA LYS A 120 2.52 -10.85 -5.23
C LYS A 120 1.05 -11.22 -5.41
N ALA A 121 0.76 -12.50 -5.59
CA ALA A 121 -0.60 -13.01 -5.70
C ALA A 121 -1.41 -12.77 -4.42
N ALA A 122 -0.82 -12.99 -3.25
CA ALA A 122 -1.48 -12.76 -1.96
C ALA A 122 -1.80 -11.28 -1.73
N ILE A 123 -0.86 -10.36 -2.01
CA ILE A 123 -1.10 -8.92 -1.91
C ILE A 123 -2.19 -8.50 -2.91
N THR A 124 -2.11 -8.98 -4.16
CA THR A 124 -3.12 -8.68 -5.20
C THR A 124 -4.52 -9.12 -4.74
N GLN A 125 -4.63 -10.34 -4.21
CA GLN A 125 -5.89 -10.87 -3.69
C GLN A 125 -6.40 -10.08 -2.49
N ALA A 126 -5.51 -9.66 -1.57
CA ALA A 126 -5.88 -8.83 -0.42
C ALA A 126 -6.40 -7.44 -0.86
N LEU A 127 -5.73 -6.80 -1.82
CA LEU A 127 -6.16 -5.53 -2.42
C LEU A 127 -7.53 -5.66 -3.10
N MET A 128 -7.74 -6.71 -3.90
CA MET A 128 -9.03 -6.98 -4.54
C MET A 128 -10.13 -7.27 -3.51
N THR A 129 -9.81 -7.99 -2.44
CA THR A 129 -10.75 -8.24 -1.34
C THR A 129 -11.13 -6.93 -0.66
N LYS A 130 -10.15 -6.06 -0.37
CA LYS A 130 -10.39 -4.73 0.20
C LYS A 130 -11.26 -3.86 -0.72
N LEU A 131 -11.00 -3.88 -2.04
CA LEU A 131 -11.85 -3.21 -3.04
C LEU A 131 -13.29 -3.72 -3.01
N GLY A 132 -13.47 -5.02 -2.85
CA GLY A 132 -14.80 -5.65 -2.76
C GLY A 132 -15.58 -5.32 -1.48
N GLN A 133 -14.94 -4.74 -0.46
CA GLN A 133 -15.63 -4.32 0.77
C GLN A 133 -16.38 -3.00 0.61
N TYR A 134 -16.10 -2.22 -0.45
CA TYR A 134 -16.84 -0.98 -0.68
C TYR A 134 -18.22 -1.28 -1.28
N PRO A 135 -19.28 -0.58 -0.83
CA PRO A 135 -20.64 -0.82 -1.30
C PRO A 135 -20.91 -0.28 -2.71
N THR A 136 -19.92 0.33 -3.37
CA THR A 136 -20.07 0.99 -4.67
C THR A 136 -18.81 0.83 -5.49
N SER A 137 -18.94 0.80 -6.82
CA SER A 137 -17.83 0.81 -7.77
C SER A 137 -17.23 2.21 -7.98
N ILE A 138 -16.09 2.29 -8.65
CA ILE A 138 -15.46 3.56 -9.04
C ILE A 138 -16.40 4.36 -9.96
N GLU A 139 -17.04 3.67 -10.90
CA GLU A 139 -17.96 4.24 -11.89
C GLU A 139 -19.21 4.79 -11.21
N GLU A 140 -19.77 4.06 -10.26
CA GLU A 140 -20.92 4.51 -9.46
C GLU A 140 -20.60 5.78 -8.67
N ASP A 141 -19.41 5.87 -8.06
CA ASP A 141 -18.98 7.08 -7.35
C ASP A 141 -18.79 8.27 -8.27
N LYS A 142 -18.25 8.04 -9.47
CA LYS A 142 -18.15 9.08 -10.50
C LYS A 142 -19.55 9.58 -10.90
N GLU A 143 -20.52 8.69 -11.08
CA GLU A 143 -21.90 9.08 -11.39
C GLU A 143 -22.58 9.80 -10.23
N LEU A 144 -22.40 9.34 -8.99
CA LEU A 144 -22.93 10.01 -7.79
C LEU A 144 -22.42 11.46 -7.70
N LEU A 145 -21.14 11.70 -7.99
CA LEU A 145 -20.55 13.04 -7.94
C LEU A 145 -21.09 14.00 -9.02
N LYS A 146 -21.73 13.50 -10.09
CA LYS A 146 -22.37 14.37 -11.10
C LYS A 146 -23.68 14.98 -10.60
N LYS A 147 -24.30 14.40 -9.57
CA LYS A 147 -25.54 14.92 -8.96
C LYS A 147 -25.30 16.30 -8.34
N GLN A 148 -26.18 17.26 -8.61
CA GLN A 148 -26.01 18.65 -8.15
C GLN A 148 -26.57 18.90 -6.74
N ASP A 149 -27.44 18.01 -6.24
CA ASP A 149 -28.19 18.11 -4.99
C ASP A 149 -27.47 17.47 -3.77
N LEU A 150 -26.19 17.10 -3.91
CA LEU A 150 -25.42 16.53 -2.81
C LEU A 150 -24.99 17.59 -1.79
N ALA A 151 -25.34 17.36 -0.52
CA ALA A 151 -24.78 18.12 0.59
C ALA A 151 -23.25 18.02 0.60
N LYS A 152 -22.57 19.13 0.95
CA LYS A 152 -21.09 19.25 0.92
C LYS A 152 -20.38 18.08 1.59
N ARG A 153 -20.82 17.66 2.79
CA ARG A 153 -20.20 16.53 3.53
C ARG A 153 -20.39 15.19 2.82
N HIS A 154 -21.55 14.98 2.19
CA HIS A 154 -21.82 13.76 1.43
C HIS A 154 -20.92 13.70 0.19
N ARG A 155 -20.80 14.81 -0.55
CA ARG A 155 -19.88 14.91 -1.68
C ARG A 155 -18.44 14.57 -1.27
N MET A 156 -17.96 15.12 -0.17
CA MET A 156 -16.61 14.82 0.35
C MET A 156 -16.43 13.33 0.67
N ALA A 157 -17.42 12.69 1.31
CA ALA A 157 -17.33 11.26 1.62
C ALA A 157 -17.23 10.40 0.35
N ILE A 158 -17.96 10.76 -0.71
CA ILE A 158 -17.86 10.06 -2.00
C ILE A 158 -16.49 10.32 -2.65
N GLU A 159 -15.94 11.54 -2.56
CA GLU A 159 -14.62 11.86 -3.10
C GLU A 159 -13.49 11.08 -2.42
N VAL A 160 -13.53 10.96 -1.08
CA VAL A 160 -12.57 10.17 -0.30
C VAL A 160 -12.65 8.70 -0.68
N ARG A 161 -13.86 8.12 -0.67
CA ARG A 161 -14.10 6.73 -1.08
C ARG A 161 -13.61 6.45 -2.51
N LEU A 162 -13.86 7.38 -3.43
CA LEU A 162 -13.39 7.28 -4.80
C LEU A 162 -11.85 7.32 -4.88
N GLY A 163 -11.21 8.17 -4.10
CA GLY A 163 -9.75 8.26 -3.99
C GLY A 163 -9.14 6.96 -3.51
N GLU A 164 -9.63 6.44 -2.38
CA GLU A 164 -9.23 5.14 -1.81
C GLU A 164 -9.34 4.00 -2.81
N LYS A 165 -10.49 3.84 -3.47
CA LYS A 165 -10.69 2.79 -4.49
C LYS A 165 -9.76 2.95 -5.69
N THR A 166 -9.53 4.18 -6.14
CA THR A 166 -8.63 4.45 -7.26
C THR A 166 -7.21 4.05 -6.89
N LEU A 167 -6.76 4.36 -5.68
CA LEU A 167 -5.43 4.01 -5.19
C LEU A 167 -5.25 2.50 -5.01
N LEU A 168 -6.24 1.80 -4.48
CA LEU A 168 -6.23 0.34 -4.39
C LEU A 168 -6.21 -0.32 -5.78
N GLN A 169 -6.88 0.26 -6.78
CA GLN A 169 -6.83 -0.23 -8.15
C GLN A 169 -5.45 0.00 -8.80
N GLU A 170 -4.82 1.15 -8.55
CA GLU A 170 -3.43 1.42 -8.94
C GLU A 170 -2.47 0.41 -8.31
N ALA A 171 -2.66 0.09 -7.03
CA ALA A 171 -1.88 -0.92 -6.32
C ALA A 171 -2.02 -2.31 -6.97
N VAL A 172 -3.23 -2.73 -7.35
CA VAL A 172 -3.45 -3.99 -8.08
C VAL A 172 -2.68 -4.00 -9.40
N VAL A 173 -2.73 -2.90 -10.16
CA VAL A 173 -2.00 -2.77 -11.43
C VAL A 173 -0.49 -2.83 -11.20
N LEU A 174 0.03 -2.19 -10.16
CA LEU A 174 1.45 -2.24 -9.80
C LEU A 174 1.93 -3.67 -9.50
N MET A 175 1.13 -4.44 -8.76
CA MET A 175 1.45 -5.83 -8.41
C MET A 175 1.39 -6.77 -9.62
N GLN A 176 0.51 -6.50 -10.58
CA GLN A 176 0.38 -7.27 -11.83
C GLN A 176 1.42 -6.86 -12.89
N GLY A 177 1.80 -5.59 -12.94
CA GLY A 177 2.66 -5.00 -13.97
C GLY A 177 4.16 -5.20 -13.78
N SER A 178 4.61 -5.65 -12.60
CA SER A 178 6.04 -5.89 -12.32
C SER A 178 6.52 -7.26 -12.84
N GLY A 179 6.30 -7.48 -14.14
CA GLY A 179 6.83 -8.57 -14.97
C GLY A 179 7.99 -8.14 -15.89
N THR A 180 8.50 -6.91 -15.77
CA THR A 180 9.68 -6.46 -16.52
C THR A 180 10.43 -5.40 -15.67
N THR A 181 11.76 -5.53 -15.63
CA THR A 181 12.79 -4.66 -15.01
C THR A 181 12.86 -4.55 -13.48
N SER A 182 13.78 -5.34 -12.89
CA SER A 182 14.95 -4.82 -12.14
C SER A 182 15.79 -5.98 -11.56
N GLU A 183 16.47 -6.73 -12.44
CA GLU A 183 17.83 -7.15 -12.13
C GLU A 183 18.71 -5.91 -12.29
N GLU A 184 19.74 -5.77 -11.45
CA GLU A 184 20.70 -4.65 -11.37
C GLU A 184 20.30 -3.45 -10.50
N ALA A 185 20.28 -3.67 -9.17
CA ALA A 185 20.74 -2.67 -8.20
C ALA A 185 21.88 -3.28 -7.37
N ASN A 186 22.97 -3.66 -8.05
CA ASN A 186 24.27 -3.89 -7.42
C ASN A 186 25.23 -2.85 -7.99
N GLY A 187 25.33 -1.71 -7.31
CA GLY A 187 26.10 -0.55 -7.75
C GLY A 187 26.51 0.33 -6.58
N GLU A 188 27.51 -0.15 -5.85
CA GLU A 188 28.56 0.66 -5.20
C GLU A 188 28.17 1.64 -4.08
N ARG A 189 28.32 1.12 -2.86
CA ARG A 189 28.67 1.89 -1.65
C ARG A 189 29.83 2.84 -1.93
N ALA A 190 29.57 4.14 -1.80
CA ALA A 190 30.55 5.21 -1.82
C ALA A 190 31.65 4.98 -0.76
N THR A 191 32.85 4.61 -1.19
CA THR A 191 34.04 4.59 -0.34
C THR A 191 34.70 5.97 -0.31
N LYS A 192 34.73 6.50 0.91
CA LYS A 192 35.54 7.59 1.46
C LYS A 192 36.82 7.91 0.64
N ARG A 193 36.87 9.09 0.02
CA ARG A 193 38.11 9.68 -0.52
C ARG A 193 38.99 10.20 0.62
N THR A 194 40.09 9.53 0.90
CA THR A 194 41.24 10.07 1.66
C THR A 194 42.14 10.83 0.69
N ARG A 195 42.38 12.12 0.99
CA ARG A 195 43.38 12.96 0.32
C ARG A 195 44.74 12.67 0.95
N THR A 196 45.71 12.27 0.13
CA THR A 196 47.14 12.34 0.46
C THR A 196 47.80 13.22 -0.60
N SER A 197 48.30 14.39 -0.20
CA SER A 197 49.22 15.19 -0.99
C SER A 197 50.65 14.86 -0.54
N ALA A 198 51.52 14.65 -1.53
CA ALA A 198 52.96 14.72 -1.40
C ALA A 198 53.43 16.15 -1.09
#